data_AF-A0A7V5XZB9-F1
#
_entry.id   AF-A0A7V5XZB9-F1
#
_cell.length_a   1.000
_cell.length_b   1.000
_cell.length_c   1.000
_cell.angle_alpha   90.00
_cell.angle_beta   90.00
_cell.angle_gamma   90.00
#
_symmetry.space_group_name_H-M   'P 1'
#
loop_
_entity.id
_entity.type
_entity.pdbx_description
1 polymer ?
#
loop_
_entity_poly.entity_id
_entity_poly.type
_entity_poly.pdbx_seq_one_letter_code
_entity_poly.pdbx_strand_id
1 'polypeptide(L)'
;MKDYLERVKRYEEKIKENIINEEQRKMMVENYAQSAQILSLIDELVNKILNGDGILIGKQRVFYYAFARELLRIKNRYSGKVAKNEIKIIFDKWRKRRLKKKVLLKIKKSIEGLLSPQ
;
A
#
# COMPACT_ATOMS: atom_id res chain seq x y z
N MET A 1 -1.28 1.23 14.05
CA MET A 1 -0.43 2.33 14.62
C MET A 1 0.96 1.89 15.13
N LYS A 2 1.13 0.79 15.89
CA LYS A 2 2.49 0.36 16.35
C LYS A 2 3.43 -0.14 15.22
N ASP A 3 2.88 -0.75 14.16
CA ASP A 3 3.69 -1.41 13.12
C ASP A 3 4.53 -0.45 12.26
N TYR A 4 4.05 0.77 11.97
CA TYR A 4 4.82 1.69 11.10
C TYR A 4 6.03 2.29 11.82
N LEU A 5 5.91 2.62 13.12
CA LEU A 5 7.03 3.14 13.92
C LEU A 5 8.17 2.13 13.99
N GLU A 6 7.84 0.84 14.13
CA GLU A 6 8.83 -0.22 14.14
C GLU A 6 9.53 -0.37 12.78
N ARG A 7 8.79 -0.23 11.67
CA ARG A 7 9.38 -0.19 10.32
C ARG A 7 10.33 1.00 10.14
N VAL A 8 9.96 2.18 10.63
CA VAL A 8 10.80 3.39 10.58
C VAL A 8 12.09 3.18 11.36
N LYS A 9 12.01 2.66 12.59
CA LYS A 9 13.18 2.37 13.42
C LYS A 9 14.14 1.40 12.73
N ARG A 10 13.63 0.30 12.17
CA ARG A 10 14.46 -0.67 11.43
C ARG A 10 15.12 -0.05 10.20
N TYR A 11 14.43 0.87 9.52
CA TYR A 11 14.98 1.57 8.37
C TYR A 11 16.10 2.54 8.79
N GLU A 12 15.89 3.30 9.86
CA GLU A 12 16.88 4.19 10.46
C GLU A 12 18.15 3.43 10.86
N GLU A 13 18.00 2.27 11.51
CA GLU A 13 19.12 1.38 11.85
C GLU A 13 19.84 0.89 10.58
N LYS A 14 19.11 0.46 9.55
CA LYS A 14 19.67 -0.05 8.29
C LYS A 14 20.52 1.00 7.55
N ILE A 15 20.07 2.25 7.51
CA ILE A 15 20.80 3.31 6.80
C ILE A 15 21.91 3.92 7.66
N LYS A 16 22.04 3.50 8.92
CA LYS A 16 22.99 4.09 9.87
C LYS A 16 24.43 3.93 9.41
N GLU A 17 24.72 2.79 8.79
CA GLU A 17 26.04 2.38 8.29
C GLU A 17 26.40 2.97 6.92
N ASN A 18 25.44 3.63 6.24
CA ASN A 18 25.69 4.23 4.95
C ASN A 18 26.50 5.53 5.09
N ILE A 19 27.45 5.73 4.16
CA ILE A 19 28.20 6.98 4.02
C ILE A 19 27.28 8.02 3.35
N ILE A 20 26.42 8.65 4.17
CA ILE A 20 25.51 9.74 3.80
C ILE A 20 25.53 10.77 4.93
N ASN A 21 25.43 12.05 4.58
CA ASN A 21 25.44 13.12 5.57
C ASN A 21 24.16 13.07 6.44
N GLU A 22 24.21 13.72 7.61
CA GLU A 22 23.13 13.63 8.60
C GLU A 22 21.81 14.23 8.10
N GLU A 23 21.87 15.31 7.31
CA GLU A 23 20.70 15.97 6.75
C GLU A 23 19.97 15.09 5.72
N GLN A 24 20.72 14.49 4.79
CA GLN A 24 20.18 13.52 3.84
C GLN A 24 19.57 12.32 4.55
N ARG A 25 20.21 11.85 5.62
CA ARG A 25 19.67 10.75 6.44
C ARG A 25 18.33 11.13 7.07
N LYS A 26 18.21 12.31 7.67
CA LYS A 26 16.94 12.82 8.24
C LYS A 26 15.84 12.87 7.18
N MET A 27 16.10 13.48 6.03
CA MET A 27 15.11 13.53 4.94
C MET A 27 14.70 12.12 4.46
N MET A 28 15.63 11.18 4.35
CA MET A 28 15.32 9.81 3.95
C MET A 28 14.42 9.10 4.97
N VAL A 29 14.70 9.27 6.28
CA VAL A 29 13.87 8.71 7.35
C VAL A 29 12.48 9.34 7.34
N GLU A 30 12.37 10.66 7.19
CA GLU A 30 11.09 11.36 7.12
C GLU A 30 10.24 10.91 5.93
N ASN A 31 10.83 10.85 4.73
CA ASN A 31 10.17 10.35 3.53
C ASN A 31 9.70 8.90 3.68
N TYR A 32 10.55 8.06 4.31
CA TYR A 32 10.19 6.69 4.62
C TYR A 32 9.06 6.61 5.66
N ALA A 33 9.08 7.45 6.69
CA ALA A 33 8.07 7.49 7.74
C ALA A 33 6.70 7.87 7.18
N GLN A 34 6.63 8.90 6.34
CA GLN A 34 5.38 9.28 5.64
C GLN A 34 4.86 8.12 4.78
N SER A 35 5.73 7.48 4.01
CA SER A 35 5.38 6.33 3.18
C SER A 35 4.89 5.14 4.01
N ALA A 36 5.58 4.83 5.11
CA ALA A 36 5.24 3.74 6.02
C ALA A 36 3.90 3.97 6.73
N GLN A 37 3.61 5.22 7.11
CA GLN A 37 2.33 5.60 7.70
C GLN A 37 1.17 5.36 6.73
N ILE A 38 1.29 5.82 5.49
CA ILE A 38 0.27 5.59 4.45
C ILE A 38 0.09 4.08 4.21
N LEU A 39 1.18 3.32 4.12
CA LEU A 39 1.11 1.86 3.95
C LEU A 39 0.42 1.18 5.13
N SER A 40 0.66 1.61 6.37
CA SER A 40 -0.03 1.07 7.55
C SER A 40 -1.52 1.34 7.50
N LEU A 41 -1.95 2.53 7.06
CA LEU A 41 -3.37 2.84 6.92
C LEU A 41 -4.04 1.95 5.86
N ILE A 42 -3.36 1.73 4.72
CA ILE A 42 -3.83 0.82 3.68
C ILE A 42 -3.89 -0.62 4.18
N ASP A 43 -2.86 -1.09 4.88
CA ASP A 43 -2.82 -2.44 5.43
C ASP A 43 -3.97 -2.65 6.45
N GLU A 44 -4.21 -1.68 7.35
CA GLU A 44 -5.34 -1.72 8.29
C GLU A 44 -6.69 -1.76 7.56
N LEU A 45 -6.84 -0.96 6.51
CA LEU A 45 -8.06 -0.91 5.70
C LEU A 45 -8.32 -2.24 4.97
N VAL A 46 -7.29 -2.80 4.33
CA VAL A 46 -7.38 -4.09 3.64
C VAL A 46 -7.71 -5.18 4.66
N ASN A 47 -7.07 -5.16 5.83
CA ASN A 47 -7.35 -6.12 6.90
C ASN A 47 -8.83 -6.11 7.30
N LYS A 48 -9.43 -4.92 7.49
CA LYS A 48 -10.86 -4.77 7.81
C LYS A 48 -11.76 -5.35 6.71
N ILE A 49 -11.46 -5.07 5.44
CA ILE A 49 -12.22 -5.62 4.30
C ILE A 49 -12.14 -7.14 4.26
N LEU A 50 -10.93 -7.70 4.40
CA LEU A 50 -10.72 -9.14 4.33
C LEU A 50 -11.43 -9.87 5.47
N ASN A 51 -11.39 -9.32 6.68
CA ASN A 51 -12.11 -9.87 7.83
C ASN A 51 -13.63 -9.82 7.60
N GLY A 52 -14.15 -8.70 7.12
CA GLY A 52 -15.58 -8.55 6.83
C GLY A 52 -16.11 -9.44 5.69
N ASP A 53 -15.26 -9.88 4.76
CA ASP A 53 -15.62 -10.83 3.70
C ASP A 53 -15.22 -12.29 4.01
N GLY A 54 -14.87 -12.59 5.27
CA GLY A 54 -14.55 -13.95 5.75
C GLY A 54 -13.25 -14.54 5.19
N ILE A 55 -12.33 -13.72 4.70
CA ILE A 55 -11.02 -14.16 4.20
C ILE A 55 -10.03 -14.13 5.36
N LEU A 56 -10.19 -15.01 6.35
CA LEU A 56 -9.56 -14.84 7.66
C LEU A 56 -8.06 -15.16 7.67
N ILE A 57 -7.60 -16.24 7.03
CA ILE A 57 -6.21 -16.72 7.12
C ILE A 57 -5.75 -17.29 5.77
N GLY A 58 -4.46 -17.13 5.45
CA GLY A 58 -3.80 -17.89 4.37
C GLY A 58 -3.03 -17.03 3.36
N LYS A 59 -2.24 -17.71 2.53
CA LYS A 59 -1.35 -17.11 1.52
C LYS A 59 -2.07 -16.14 0.56
N GLN A 60 -3.37 -16.33 0.35
CA GLN A 60 -4.18 -15.45 -0.50
C GLN A 60 -4.31 -14.02 0.05
N ARG A 61 -4.28 -13.82 1.37
CA ARG A 61 -4.38 -12.49 1.99
C ARG A 61 -3.26 -11.57 1.51
N VAL A 62 -2.03 -12.10 1.44
CA VAL A 62 -0.84 -11.36 0.96
C VAL A 62 -1.06 -10.75 -0.41
N PHE A 63 -1.78 -11.44 -1.31
CA PHE A 63 -2.06 -10.93 -2.64
C PHE A 63 -3.03 -9.73 -2.65
N TYR A 64 -3.97 -9.67 -1.71
CA TYR A 64 -4.85 -8.50 -1.57
C TYR A 64 -4.09 -7.28 -1.04
N TYR A 65 -3.16 -7.46 -0.10
CA TYR A 65 -2.27 -6.38 0.34
C TYR A 65 -1.36 -5.92 -0.81
N ALA A 66 -0.79 -6.84 -1.58
CA ALA A 66 0.03 -6.49 -2.75
C ALA A 66 -0.77 -5.70 -3.79
N PHE A 67 -2.01 -6.13 -4.08
CA PHE A 67 -2.91 -5.40 -4.97
C PHE A 67 -3.18 -3.96 -4.49
N ALA A 68 -3.48 -3.80 -3.19
CA ALA A 68 -3.72 -2.48 -2.59
C ALA A 68 -2.50 -1.55 -2.73
N ARG A 69 -1.30 -2.06 -2.47
CA ARG A 69 -0.07 -1.28 -2.61
C ARG A 69 0.26 -0.96 -4.07
N GLU A 70 -0.03 -1.86 -5.01
CA GLU A 70 0.09 -1.57 -6.45
C GLU A 70 -0.86 -0.45 -6.89
N LEU A 71 -2.10 -0.42 -6.38
CA LEU A 71 -3.04 0.67 -6.63
C LEU A 71 -2.49 2.01 -6.16
N LEU A 72 -1.98 2.09 -4.92
CA LEU A 72 -1.35 3.30 -4.38
C LEU A 72 -0.21 3.76 -5.30
N ARG A 73 0.69 2.85 -5.68
CA ARG A 73 1.83 3.17 -6.54
C ARG A 73 1.39 3.75 -7.89
N ILE A 74 0.32 3.20 -8.48
CA ILE A 74 -0.24 3.71 -9.74
C ILE A 74 -0.81 5.10 -9.55
N LYS A 75 -1.60 5.36 -8.48
CA LYS A 75 -2.16 6.68 -8.21
C LYS A 75 -1.07 7.74 -7.96
N ASN A 76 0.04 7.36 -7.31
CA ASN A 76 1.14 8.28 -7.04
C ASN A 76 1.99 8.57 -8.28
N ARG A 77 2.02 7.66 -9.26
CA ARG A 77 2.87 7.78 -10.45
C ARG A 77 2.13 8.36 -11.67
N TYR A 78 0.85 8.06 -11.81
CA TYR A 78 0.07 8.37 -13.01
C TYR A 78 -1.21 9.12 -12.66
N SER A 79 -1.70 9.93 -13.60
CA SER A 79 -2.94 10.68 -13.48
C SER A 79 -3.89 10.43 -14.68
N GLY A 80 -5.13 10.91 -14.55
CA GLY A 80 -6.10 10.94 -15.64
C GLY A 80 -6.37 9.58 -16.30
N LYS A 81 -6.35 9.55 -17.64
CA LYS A 81 -6.66 8.36 -18.44
C LYS A 81 -5.60 7.25 -18.28
N VAL A 82 -4.34 7.62 -18.09
CA VAL A 82 -3.24 6.66 -17.91
C VAL A 82 -3.43 5.89 -16.60
N ALA A 83 -3.69 6.59 -15.50
CA ALA A 83 -3.99 5.94 -14.22
C ALA A 83 -5.18 4.98 -14.31
N LYS A 84 -6.26 5.38 -14.99
CA LYS A 84 -7.44 4.53 -15.19
C LYS A 84 -7.11 3.24 -15.96
N ASN A 85 -6.29 3.33 -17.00
CA ASN A 85 -5.86 2.17 -17.78
C ASN A 85 -4.96 1.23 -16.96
N GLU A 86 -3.97 1.77 -16.25
CA GLU A 86 -3.08 0.98 -15.39
C GLU A 86 -3.87 0.27 -14.28
N ILE A 87 -4.81 0.96 -13.64
CA ILE A 87 -5.70 0.36 -12.63
C ILE A 87 -6.50 -0.80 -13.22
N LYS A 88 -7.00 -0.68 -14.46
CA LYS A 88 -7.72 -1.76 -15.15
C LYS A 88 -6.81 -2.97 -15.38
N ILE A 89 -5.58 -2.74 -15.86
CA ILE A 89 -4.61 -3.81 -16.13
C ILE A 89 -4.29 -4.57 -14.84
N ILE A 90 -3.99 -3.88 -13.74
CA ILE A 90 -3.70 -4.57 -12.48
C ILE A 90 -4.93 -5.30 -11.94
N PHE A 91 -6.11 -4.72 -12.07
CA PHE A 91 -7.34 -5.36 -11.64
C PHE A 91 -7.55 -6.70 -12.35
N ASP A 92 -7.33 -6.73 -13.67
CA ASP A 92 -7.43 -7.94 -14.47
C ASP A 92 -6.33 -8.96 -14.14
N LYS A 93 -5.09 -8.51 -13.90
CA LYS A 93 -3.98 -9.36 -13.40
C LYS A 93 -4.37 -10.08 -12.12
N TRP A 94 -4.93 -9.36 -11.15
CA TRP A 94 -5.27 -9.93 -9.84
C TRP A 94 -6.54 -10.81 -9.90
N ARG A 95 -7.49 -10.50 -10.80
CA ARG A 95 -8.60 -11.42 -11.11
C ARG A 95 -8.13 -12.74 -11.71
N LYS A 96 -7.16 -12.72 -12.63
CA LYS A 96 -6.58 -13.94 -13.23
C LYS A 96 -5.90 -14.83 -12.18
N ARG A 97 -5.43 -14.27 -11.07
CA ARG A 97 -4.93 -15.01 -9.89
C ARG A 97 -6.04 -15.58 -8.99
N ARG A 98 -7.29 -15.62 -9.47
CA ARG A 98 -8.48 -16.15 -8.77
C ARG A 98 -8.83 -15.42 -7.47
N LEU A 99 -8.42 -14.17 -7.31
CA LEU A 99 -8.89 -13.34 -6.20
C LEU A 99 -10.37 -12.97 -6.39
N LYS A 100 -11.12 -12.91 -5.29
CA LYS A 100 -12.55 -12.60 -5.29
C LYS A 100 -12.77 -11.18 -5.83
N LYS A 101 -13.43 -11.07 -6.99
CA LYS A 101 -13.72 -9.79 -7.66
C LYS A 101 -14.39 -8.77 -6.72
N LYS A 102 -15.34 -9.21 -5.90
CA LYS A 102 -16.06 -8.36 -4.94
C LYS A 102 -15.09 -7.68 -3.95
N VAL A 103 -14.11 -8.43 -3.44
CA VAL A 103 -13.11 -7.93 -2.49
C VAL A 103 -12.14 -6.98 -3.18
N LEU A 104 -11.67 -7.32 -4.39
CA LEU A 104 -10.84 -6.40 -5.18
C LEU A 104 -11.53 -5.07 -5.45
N LEU A 105 -12.83 -5.08 -5.77
CA LEU A 105 -13.61 -3.85 -5.99
C LEU A 105 -13.73 -3.01 -4.72
N LYS A 106 -13.97 -3.65 -3.56
CA LYS A 106 -14.01 -2.95 -2.27
C LYS A 106 -12.68 -2.27 -1.97
N ILE A 107 -11.56 -3.00 -2.08
CA ILE A 107 -10.21 -2.46 -1.88
C ILE A 107 -9.95 -1.28 -2.83
N LYS A 108 -10.26 -1.43 -4.12
CA LYS A 108 -10.12 -0.36 -5.12
C LYS A 108 -10.89 0.90 -4.70
N LYS A 109 -12.18 0.78 -4.40
CA LYS A 109 -13.02 1.92 -4.01
C LYS A 109 -12.49 2.61 -2.75
N SER A 110 -12.09 1.84 -1.75
CA SER A 110 -11.56 2.38 -0.51
C SER A 110 -10.25 3.15 -0.71
N ILE A 111 -9.33 2.64 -1.52
CA ILE A 111 -8.08 3.35 -1.84
C ILE A 111 -8.33 4.58 -2.72
N GLU A 112 -9.28 4.49 -3.64
CA GLU A 112 -9.69 5.65 -4.44
C GLU A 112 -10.21 6.78 -3.55
N GLY A 113 -11.05 6.46 -2.55
CA GLY A 113 -11.60 7.43 -1.60
C GLY A 113 -10.63 7.98 -0.56
N LEU A 114 -9.61 7.20 -0.14
CA LEU A 114 -8.60 7.64 0.83
C LEU A 114 -7.62 8.68 0.25
N LEU A 115 -7.57 8.80 -1.09
CA LEU A 115 -6.59 9.57 -1.84
C LEU A 115 -7.25 10.62 -2.75
N SER A 116 -8.53 10.92 -2.53
CA SER A 116 -9.17 12.08 -3.16
C SER A 116 -9.07 13.25 -2.16
N PRO A 117 -8.69 14.46 -2.60
CA PRO A 117 -8.88 15.64 -1.77
C PRO A 117 -10.38 15.76 -1.44
N GLN A 118 -10.70 16.07 -0.18
CA GLN A 118 -12.01 16.63 0.16
C GLN A 118 -12.12 18.03 -0.44
#